data_AF-A0A353TBA8-F1
#
_entry.id   AF-A0A353TBA8-F1
#
_cell.length_a   1.000
_cell.length_b   1.000
_cell.length_c   1.000
_cell.angle_alpha   90.00
_cell.angle_beta   90.00
_cell.angle_gamma   90.00
#
_symmetry.space_group_name_H-M   'P 1'
#
loop_
_entity.id
_entity.type
_entity.pdbx_description
1 polymer ?
#
loop_
_entity_poly.entity_id
_entity_poly.type
_entity_poly.pdbx_seq_one_letter_code
_entity_poly.pdbx_strand_id
1 'polypeptide(L)'
;MKYTLKILTIAAMVLLTTAVFVNAEPQDNDGPGGERMGDERPVGEGMRLNGEFVEKILDDIRAKDPNEATRLEQLRENNPRQFRMELRKIVATDMPGMRPERKGRGAEMGNMPDGPRVWPDGTLGMPMERNRENMRGMETELMAWLTKNEPAEANSLAALKEKDPRAYMRKIAIDMRKYRQIMETEETNPALAEVLKKDIKLNDQRNELLEKFRTANDDKQKETVKAELRDVMSQTFDVKLQKKQIKYENLKKRLEELQKNVDKSQTELENFKNNKDALVNEELENIISPSGQFNWD
;
A
#
# COMPACT_ATOMS: atom_id res chain seq x y z
N MET A 1 46.77 49.98 -19.57
CA MET A 1 46.31 49.27 -20.79
C MET A 1 47.22 48.08 -21.06
N LYS A 2 46.73 46.86 -20.79
CA LYS A 2 46.84 45.64 -21.62
C LYS A 2 46.45 44.44 -20.75
N TYR A 3 45.36 43.79 -21.14
CA TYR A 3 44.74 42.62 -20.55
C TYR A 3 45.40 41.32 -21.06
N THR A 4 45.00 40.20 -20.44
CA THR A 4 45.08 38.78 -20.89
C THR A 4 46.42 38.08 -20.61
N LEU A 5 46.47 36.86 -20.05
CA LEU A 5 45.75 35.65 -20.43
C LEU A 5 45.75 34.61 -19.27
N LYS A 6 44.60 33.96 -19.02
CA LYS A 6 44.42 32.78 -18.16
C LYS A 6 44.59 31.50 -18.99
N ILE A 7 45.37 30.52 -18.50
CA ILE A 7 45.28 29.07 -18.81
C ILE A 7 45.86 28.39 -17.54
N LEU A 8 45.16 27.72 -16.62
CA LEU A 8 44.11 26.69 -16.60
C LEU A 8 44.55 25.32 -17.13
N THR A 9 45.16 24.53 -16.24
CA THR A 9 45.20 23.06 -16.30
C THR A 9 45.23 22.50 -14.88
N ILE A 10 44.05 22.26 -14.31
CA ILE A 10 43.86 21.38 -13.15
C ILE A 10 43.55 20.00 -13.74
N ALA A 11 44.51 19.09 -13.67
CA ALA A 11 44.32 17.69 -14.03
C ALA A 11 43.63 16.97 -12.86
N ALA A 12 42.31 16.77 -12.98
CA ALA A 12 41.56 15.91 -12.10
C ALA A 12 41.76 14.44 -12.54
N MET A 13 42.52 13.67 -11.75
CA MET A 13 42.55 12.21 -11.84
C MET A 13 41.19 11.66 -11.41
N VAL A 14 40.41 11.19 -12.37
CA VAL A 14 39.28 10.29 -12.12
C VAL A 14 39.85 8.87 -12.03
N LEU A 15 40.06 8.39 -10.81
CA LEU A 15 40.32 6.99 -10.52
C LEU A 15 39.04 6.19 -10.75
N LEU A 16 39.05 5.36 -11.79
CA LEU A 16 38.09 4.28 -12.04
C LEU A 16 38.26 3.19 -10.96
N THR A 17 37.39 3.21 -9.95
CA THR A 17 37.15 2.04 -9.10
C THR A 17 36.04 1.20 -9.71
N THR A 18 36.40 0.14 -10.43
CA THR A 18 35.49 -0.94 -10.79
C THR A 18 35.18 -1.77 -9.54
N ALA A 19 34.07 -1.46 -8.88
CA ALA A 19 33.48 -2.37 -7.89
C ALA A 19 32.77 -3.50 -8.62
N VAL A 20 33.24 -4.71 -8.35
CA VAL A 20 32.67 -6.00 -8.75
C VAL A 20 31.25 -6.08 -8.18
N PHE A 21 30.23 -6.02 -9.05
CA PHE A 21 28.87 -6.41 -8.67
C PHE A 21 28.84 -7.94 -8.54
N VAL A 22 28.88 -8.40 -7.30
CA VAL A 22 28.49 -9.76 -6.92
C VAL A 22 27.00 -9.92 -7.24
N ASN A 23 26.70 -10.95 -8.03
CA ASN A 23 25.35 -11.40 -8.35
C ASN A 23 24.53 -11.63 -7.06
N ALA A 24 23.62 -10.70 -6.76
CA ALA A 24 22.45 -10.99 -5.96
C ALA A 24 21.29 -11.21 -6.93
N GLU A 25 20.94 -12.47 -7.19
CA GLU A 25 19.72 -12.80 -7.92
C GLU A 25 18.50 -12.24 -7.14
N PRO A 26 17.63 -11.44 -7.77
CA PRO A 26 16.36 -11.11 -7.17
C PRO A 26 15.49 -12.38 -7.15
N GLN A 27 15.25 -12.90 -5.94
CA GLN A 27 14.22 -13.91 -5.71
C GLN A 27 12.84 -13.25 -5.83
N ASP A 28 12.30 -13.25 -7.05
CA ASP A 28 10.90 -12.90 -7.34
C ASP A 28 10.01 -14.07 -6.87
N ASN A 29 9.59 -14.00 -5.61
CA ASN A 29 8.63 -14.93 -5.04
C ASN A 29 7.19 -14.46 -5.33
N ASP A 30 6.84 -14.43 -6.61
CA ASP A 30 5.48 -14.14 -7.10
C ASP A 30 4.69 -15.44 -7.23
N GLY A 31 4.28 -15.99 -6.09
CA GLY A 31 3.27 -17.05 -6.06
C GLY A 31 1.94 -16.55 -6.67
N PRO A 32 1.09 -17.44 -7.22
CA PRO A 32 -0.21 -17.11 -7.79
C PRO A 32 -1.19 -16.83 -6.65
N GLY A 33 -1.02 -15.68 -6.01
CA GLY A 33 -1.74 -15.27 -4.81
C GLY A 33 -1.64 -13.76 -4.65
N GLY A 34 -2.20 -13.03 -5.63
CA GLY A 34 -2.56 -11.62 -5.54
C GLY A 34 -1.60 -10.73 -4.76
N GLU A 35 -0.61 -10.16 -5.46
CA GLU A 35 0.10 -8.97 -5.02
C GLU A 35 -0.89 -7.80 -4.88
N ARG A 36 -1.55 -7.72 -3.71
CA ARG A 36 -2.03 -6.46 -3.16
C ARG A 36 -0.81 -5.70 -2.62
N MET A 37 0.07 -5.26 -3.51
CA MET A 37 1.11 -4.29 -3.16
C MET A 37 0.49 -2.88 -3.23
N GLY A 38 0.25 -2.29 -2.06
CA GLY A 38 -0.12 -0.88 -1.94
C GLY A 38 -1.15 -0.57 -0.85
N ASP A 39 -1.75 -1.58 -0.22
CA ASP A 39 -2.62 -1.38 0.94
C ASP A 39 -1.88 -1.98 2.14
N GLU A 40 -0.97 -1.20 2.72
CA GLU A 40 -0.50 -1.39 4.11
C GLU A 40 -1.71 -1.24 5.04
N ARG A 41 -2.64 -2.18 4.96
CA ARG A 41 -3.54 -2.42 6.08
C ARG A 41 -2.61 -2.70 7.24
N PRO A 42 -2.73 -1.99 8.37
CA PRO A 42 -1.96 -2.33 9.55
C PRO A 42 -2.23 -3.80 9.81
N VAL A 43 -1.23 -4.64 9.55
CA VAL A 43 -1.24 -6.07 9.88
C VAL A 43 -1.57 -6.06 11.36
N GLY A 44 -2.81 -6.45 11.69
CA GLY A 44 -3.44 -6.12 12.96
C GLY A 44 -2.44 -6.33 14.08
N GLU A 45 -2.09 -5.22 14.74
CA GLU A 45 -1.03 -4.99 15.73
C GLU A 45 -0.54 -6.24 16.48
N GLY A 46 0.08 -7.13 15.73
CA GLY A 46 0.32 -8.51 16.09
C GLY A 46 1.80 -8.65 16.29
N MET A 47 2.24 -8.44 17.54
CA MET A 47 3.64 -8.38 17.96
C MET A 47 4.47 -7.47 17.03
N ARG A 48 4.29 -6.16 17.17
CA ARG A 48 5.42 -5.26 16.91
C ARG A 48 6.49 -5.65 17.94
N LEU A 49 7.48 -6.42 17.48
CA LEU A 49 8.70 -6.70 18.21
C LEU A 49 9.44 -5.36 18.37
N ASN A 50 9.06 -4.57 19.38
CA ASN A 50 9.82 -3.38 19.74
C ASN A 50 11.21 -3.82 20.23
N GLY A 51 12.21 -2.94 20.08
CA GLY A 51 13.60 -3.28 20.41
C GLY A 51 13.75 -3.83 21.83
N GLU A 52 13.08 -3.20 22.81
CA GLU A 52 13.13 -3.62 24.22
C GLU A 52 12.61 -5.03 24.47
N PHE A 53 11.51 -5.44 23.83
CA PHE A 53 10.99 -6.81 23.98
C PHE A 53 11.89 -7.84 23.31
N VAL A 54 12.51 -7.48 22.18
CA VAL A 54 13.48 -8.33 21.50
C VAL A 54 14.70 -8.58 22.38
N GLU A 55 15.26 -7.53 22.99
CA GLU A 55 16.40 -7.66 23.89
C GLU A 55 16.05 -8.52 25.11
N LYS A 56 14.87 -8.33 25.70
CA LYS A 56 14.40 -9.17 26.81
C LYS A 56 14.30 -10.65 26.44
N ILE A 57 13.82 -10.98 25.24
CA ILE A 57 13.77 -12.36 24.76
C ILE A 57 15.19 -12.90 24.55
N LEU A 58 16.09 -12.12 23.96
CA LEU A 58 17.47 -12.54 23.73
C LEU A 58 18.21 -12.78 25.04
N ASP A 59 17.98 -11.96 26.07
CA ASP A 59 18.53 -12.17 27.41
C ASP A 59 18.06 -13.49 28.03
N ASP A 60 16.75 -13.78 27.92
CA ASP A 60 16.17 -15.04 28.40
C ASP A 60 16.67 -16.26 27.60
N ILE A 61 16.88 -16.13 26.29
CA ILE A 61 17.51 -17.16 25.46
C ILE A 61 18.96 -17.34 25.89
N ARG A 62 19.73 -16.25 26.08
CA ARG A 62 21.14 -16.29 26.47
C ARG A 62 21.34 -16.97 27.83
N ALA A 63 20.40 -16.79 28.75
CA ALA A 63 20.41 -17.47 30.05
C ALA A 63 20.16 -18.99 29.96
N LYS A 64 19.44 -19.46 28.91
CA LYS A 64 19.11 -20.88 28.71
C LYS A 64 20.08 -21.59 27.76
N ASP A 65 20.37 -20.94 26.63
CA ASP A 65 21.27 -21.41 25.58
C ASP A 65 22.04 -20.21 24.97
N PRO A 66 23.29 -19.96 25.40
CA PRO A 66 24.07 -18.82 24.91
C PRO A 66 24.46 -18.97 23.44
N ASN A 67 24.59 -20.20 22.92
CA ASN A 67 24.97 -20.41 21.51
C ASN A 67 23.82 -20.02 20.58
N GLU A 68 22.59 -20.35 20.97
CA GLU A 68 21.39 -19.98 20.22
C GLU A 68 21.18 -18.46 20.23
N ALA A 69 21.45 -17.78 21.35
CA ALA A 69 21.41 -16.32 21.40
C ALA A 69 22.42 -15.67 20.44
N THR A 70 23.67 -16.14 20.41
CA THR A 70 24.69 -15.64 19.48
C THR A 70 24.31 -15.89 18.01
N ARG A 71 23.73 -17.06 17.71
CA ARG A 71 23.22 -17.37 16.36
C ARG A 71 22.12 -16.41 15.93
N LEU A 72 21.18 -16.08 16.83
CA LEU A 72 20.10 -15.14 16.56
C LEU A 72 20.61 -13.71 16.39
N GLU A 73 21.62 -13.28 17.14
CA GLU A 73 22.26 -11.96 16.96
C GLU A 73 22.92 -11.84 15.58
N GLN A 74 23.63 -12.88 15.13
CA GLN A 74 24.18 -12.91 13.78
C GLN A 74 23.09 -12.89 12.70
N LEU A 75 21.97 -13.60 12.92
CA LEU A 75 20.81 -13.54 12.02
C LEU A 75 20.16 -12.15 12.01
N ARG A 76 20.17 -11.43 13.13
CA ARG A 76 19.62 -10.07 13.21
C ARG A 76 20.32 -9.11 12.27
N GLU A 77 21.63 -9.24 12.13
CA GLU A 77 22.46 -8.41 11.24
C GLU A 77 22.39 -8.88 9.79
N ASN A 78 22.52 -10.19 9.56
CA ASN A 78 22.67 -10.75 8.21
C ASN A 78 21.32 -11.01 7.51
N ASN A 79 20.27 -11.38 8.24
CA ASN A 79 18.94 -11.67 7.69
C ASN A 79 17.79 -11.30 8.67
N PRO A 80 17.41 -10.02 8.74
CA PRO A 80 16.41 -9.52 9.68
C PRO A 80 15.04 -10.20 9.58
N ARG A 81 14.66 -10.68 8.39
CA ARG A 81 13.38 -11.40 8.19
C ARG A 81 13.44 -12.78 8.83
N GLN A 82 14.50 -13.54 8.58
CA GLN A 82 14.68 -14.86 9.16
C GLN A 82 14.81 -14.80 10.68
N PHE A 83 15.57 -13.83 11.20
CA PHE A 83 15.64 -13.54 12.64
C PHE A 83 14.25 -13.41 13.27
N ARG A 84 13.37 -12.57 12.70
CA ARG A 84 12.01 -12.36 13.23
C ARG A 84 11.16 -13.62 13.19
N MET A 85 11.30 -14.46 12.16
CA MET A 85 10.56 -15.72 12.06
C MET A 85 11.01 -16.72 13.12
N GLU A 86 12.32 -16.88 13.29
CA GLU A 86 12.90 -17.82 14.25
C GLU A 86 12.67 -17.37 15.70
N LEU A 87 12.85 -16.08 15.99
CA LEU A 87 12.54 -15.50 17.29
C LEU A 87 11.06 -15.72 17.66
N ARG A 88 10.14 -15.53 16.70
CA ARG A 88 8.70 -15.83 16.91
C ARG A 88 8.46 -17.32 17.19
N LYS A 89 9.16 -18.22 16.51
CA LYS A 89 9.04 -19.67 16.73
C LYS A 89 9.52 -20.06 18.13
N ILE A 90 10.64 -19.50 18.59
CA ILE A 90 11.19 -19.73 19.93
C ILE A 90 10.24 -19.18 21.00
N VAL A 91 9.77 -17.93 20.87
CA VAL A 91 8.77 -17.36 21.78
C VAL A 91 7.49 -18.19 21.81
N ALA A 92 7.06 -18.71 20.66
CA ALA A 92 5.86 -19.53 20.58
C ALA A 92 6.02 -20.90 21.27
N THR A 93 7.23 -21.47 21.28
CA THR A 93 7.50 -22.85 21.74
C THR A 93 8.02 -22.86 23.18
N ASP A 94 9.03 -22.04 23.48
CA ASP A 94 9.84 -22.15 24.71
C ASP A 94 9.52 -21.07 25.75
N MET A 95 8.73 -20.06 25.35
CA MET A 95 8.33 -18.96 26.22
C MET A 95 6.81 -18.67 26.11
N PRO A 96 5.94 -19.66 26.34
CA PRO A 96 4.49 -19.49 26.20
C PRO A 96 3.91 -18.36 27.09
N GLY A 97 4.55 -18.07 28.23
CA GLY A 97 4.18 -16.97 29.14
C GLY A 97 4.70 -15.58 28.76
N MET A 98 5.62 -15.48 27.78
CA MET A 98 6.09 -14.19 27.23
C MET A 98 5.26 -13.72 26.04
N ARG A 99 4.32 -14.53 25.56
CA ARG A 99 3.30 -14.02 24.64
C ARG A 99 2.66 -12.83 25.36
N PRO A 100 2.72 -11.60 24.82
CA PRO A 100 2.04 -10.47 25.43
C PRO A 100 0.63 -10.96 25.71
N GLU A 101 0.30 -11.01 27.00
CA GLU A 101 -1.00 -11.43 27.46
C GLU A 101 -1.97 -10.68 26.57
N ARG A 102 -2.74 -11.43 25.78
CA ARG A 102 -3.58 -10.86 24.73
C ARG A 102 -4.73 -10.20 25.47
N LYS A 103 -4.45 -9.06 26.13
CA LYS A 103 -5.35 -8.25 26.95
C LYS A 103 -6.50 -7.67 26.14
N GLY A 104 -6.56 -7.97 24.85
CA GLY A 104 -7.76 -7.87 24.03
C GLY A 104 -7.96 -9.14 23.21
N ARG A 105 -9.07 -9.83 23.48
CA ARG A 105 -9.65 -10.95 22.72
C ARG A 105 -8.97 -12.31 22.88
N GLY A 106 -9.36 -13.06 23.92
CA GLY A 106 -9.31 -14.52 23.81
C GLY A 106 -9.44 -15.29 25.11
N ALA A 107 -8.86 -14.82 26.21
CA ALA A 107 -8.78 -15.62 27.44
C ALA A 107 -9.98 -15.45 28.40
N GLU A 108 -10.76 -14.37 28.25
CA GLU A 108 -11.97 -14.11 29.04
C GLU A 108 -13.26 -14.47 28.27
N MET A 109 -13.16 -15.41 27.31
CA MET A 109 -14.29 -15.95 26.54
C MET A 109 -14.63 -17.39 26.94
N GLY A 110 -13.98 -17.94 27.98
CA GLY A 110 -14.25 -19.27 28.50
C GLY A 110 -15.56 -19.39 29.32
N ASN A 111 -16.29 -18.29 29.51
CA ASN A 111 -17.57 -18.29 30.21
C ASN A 111 -18.51 -17.16 29.76
N MET A 112 -18.43 -16.72 28.49
CA MET A 112 -19.45 -15.83 27.95
C MET A 112 -20.61 -16.68 27.44
N PRO A 113 -21.86 -16.41 27.87
CA PRO A 113 -23.04 -17.05 27.29
C PRO A 113 -23.03 -16.84 25.77
N ASP A 114 -23.49 -17.82 25.00
CA ASP A 114 -23.65 -17.77 23.53
C ASP A 114 -24.73 -16.74 23.09
N GLY A 115 -24.64 -15.51 23.58
CA GLY A 115 -25.54 -14.40 23.32
C GLY A 115 -24.90 -13.32 22.43
N PRO A 116 -25.71 -12.54 21.70
CA PRO A 116 -25.22 -11.42 20.90
C PRO A 116 -24.41 -10.43 21.75
N ARG A 117 -23.25 -9.98 21.25
CA ARG A 117 -22.46 -8.92 21.92
C ARG A 117 -23.22 -7.60 21.90
N VAL A 118 -23.76 -7.23 23.05
CA VAL A 118 -24.26 -5.89 23.35
C VAL A 118 -23.09 -5.09 23.93
N TRP A 119 -22.75 -3.95 23.34
CA TRP A 119 -21.76 -3.03 23.94
C TRP A 119 -22.35 -2.35 25.19
N PRO A 120 -21.53 -1.77 26.10
CA PRO A 120 -22.01 -1.19 27.36
C PRO A 120 -23.09 -0.11 27.23
N ASP A 121 -23.26 0.46 26.04
CA ASP A 121 -24.28 1.44 25.69
C ASP A 121 -25.61 0.82 25.19
N GLY A 122 -25.74 -0.51 25.23
CA GLY A 122 -26.92 -1.22 24.75
C GLY A 122 -26.93 -1.47 23.24
N THR A 123 -25.91 -1.07 22.49
CA THR A 123 -25.88 -1.25 21.03
C THR A 123 -25.35 -2.63 20.63
N LEU A 124 -26.15 -3.39 19.88
CA LEU A 124 -25.67 -4.60 19.21
C LEU A 124 -24.90 -4.21 17.94
N GLY A 125 -23.57 -4.35 17.97
CA GLY A 125 -22.69 -4.21 16.80
C GLY A 125 -22.33 -2.76 16.44
N MET A 126 -21.22 -2.60 15.70
CA MET A 126 -20.73 -1.32 15.14
C MET A 126 -21.89 -0.45 14.60
N PRO A 127 -21.78 0.90 14.59
CA PRO A 127 -22.85 1.79 14.12
C PRO A 127 -23.22 1.50 12.66
N MET A 128 -24.17 0.57 12.49
CA MET A 128 -24.58 -0.01 11.22
C MET A 128 -25.14 1.04 10.27
N GLU A 129 -25.69 2.13 10.81
CA GLU A 129 -26.39 3.15 10.04
C GLU A 129 -25.43 3.99 9.19
N ARG A 130 -24.34 4.49 9.79
CA ARG A 130 -23.29 5.21 9.06
C ARG A 130 -22.59 4.34 8.02
N ASN A 131 -22.41 3.05 8.33
CA ASN A 131 -21.85 2.10 7.37
C ASN A 131 -22.82 1.77 6.23
N ARG A 132 -24.13 1.70 6.51
CA ARG A 132 -25.17 1.51 5.48
C ARG A 132 -25.27 2.70 4.54
N GLU A 133 -25.22 3.92 5.06
CA GLU A 133 -25.24 5.14 4.25
C GLU A 133 -24.02 5.21 3.32
N ASN A 134 -22.82 4.96 3.86
CA ASN A 134 -21.60 4.87 3.05
C ASN A 134 -21.71 3.79 1.96
N MET A 135 -22.26 2.61 2.28
CA MET A 135 -22.45 1.53 1.30
C MET A 135 -23.47 1.90 0.22
N ARG A 136 -24.53 2.65 0.56
CA ARG A 136 -25.51 3.16 -0.43
C ARG A 136 -24.89 4.21 -1.35
N GLY A 137 -24.09 5.12 -0.79
CA GLY A 137 -23.34 6.11 -1.58
C GLY A 137 -22.42 5.42 -2.58
N MET A 138 -21.61 4.49 -2.08
CA MET A 138 -20.72 3.68 -2.92
C MET A 138 -21.50 2.88 -3.99
N GLU A 139 -22.60 2.20 -3.62
CA GLU A 139 -23.45 1.48 -4.58
C GLU A 139 -23.92 2.40 -5.71
N THR A 140 -24.41 3.59 -5.37
CA THR A 140 -24.94 4.56 -6.34
C THR A 140 -23.85 5.02 -7.30
N GLU A 141 -22.67 5.35 -6.77
CA GLU A 141 -21.51 5.77 -7.56
C GLU A 141 -21.05 4.67 -8.53
N LEU A 142 -20.92 3.43 -8.04
CA LEU A 142 -20.55 2.28 -8.86
C LEU A 142 -21.58 2.03 -9.96
N MET A 143 -22.87 2.04 -9.63
CA MET A 143 -23.93 1.80 -10.63
C MET A 143 -23.94 2.87 -11.71
N ALA A 144 -23.74 4.15 -11.36
CA ALA A 144 -23.63 5.23 -12.33
C ALA A 144 -22.40 5.02 -13.24
N TRP A 145 -21.25 4.68 -12.66
CA TRP A 145 -20.03 4.42 -13.42
C TRP A 145 -20.15 3.21 -14.34
N LEU A 146 -20.71 2.10 -13.86
CA LEU A 146 -20.92 0.89 -14.66
C LEU A 146 -21.91 1.13 -15.80
N THR A 147 -22.99 1.87 -15.56
CA THR A 147 -23.96 2.19 -16.63
C THR A 147 -23.30 2.93 -17.80
N LYS A 148 -22.32 3.80 -17.49
CA LYS A 148 -21.57 4.56 -18.50
C LYS A 148 -20.48 3.73 -19.19
N ASN A 149 -19.72 2.94 -18.42
CA ASN A 149 -18.48 2.32 -18.90
C ASN A 149 -18.62 0.83 -19.24
N GLU A 150 -19.46 0.09 -18.50
CA GLU A 150 -19.62 -1.37 -18.59
C GLU A 150 -21.12 -1.75 -18.46
N PRO A 151 -21.97 -1.37 -19.43
CA PRO A 151 -23.43 -1.47 -19.31
C PRO A 151 -23.93 -2.91 -19.16
N ALA A 152 -23.19 -3.89 -19.69
CA ALA A 152 -23.51 -5.31 -19.50
C ALA A 152 -23.46 -5.73 -18.02
N GLU A 153 -22.46 -5.27 -17.27
CA GLU A 153 -22.32 -5.54 -15.84
C GLU A 153 -23.39 -4.80 -15.03
N ALA A 154 -23.69 -3.54 -15.39
CA ALA A 154 -24.76 -2.77 -14.77
C ALA A 154 -26.13 -3.49 -14.90
N ASN A 155 -26.43 -4.00 -16.10
CA ASN A 155 -27.66 -4.76 -16.35
C ASN A 155 -27.71 -6.07 -15.56
N SER A 156 -26.57 -6.79 -15.48
CA SER A 156 -26.45 -8.02 -14.67
C SER A 156 -26.73 -7.74 -13.19
N LEU A 157 -26.15 -6.68 -12.64
CA LEU A 157 -26.36 -6.23 -11.26
C LEU A 157 -27.81 -5.81 -11.02
N ALA A 158 -28.43 -5.06 -11.93
CA ALA A 158 -29.83 -4.67 -11.82
C ALA A 158 -30.76 -5.89 -11.77
N ALA A 159 -30.54 -6.88 -12.64
CA ALA A 159 -31.30 -8.14 -12.63
C ALA A 159 -31.08 -8.96 -11.35
N LEU A 160 -29.86 -8.95 -10.79
CA LEU A 160 -29.54 -9.59 -9.52
C LEU A 160 -30.25 -8.93 -8.34
N LYS A 161 -30.39 -7.61 -8.34
CA LYS A 161 -31.05 -6.84 -7.28
C LYS A 161 -32.49 -7.27 -7.06
N GLU A 162 -33.21 -7.56 -8.14
CA GLU A 162 -34.61 -8.01 -8.09
C GLU A 162 -34.73 -9.48 -7.68
N LYS A 163 -33.86 -10.36 -8.22
CA LYS A 163 -33.95 -11.80 -8.03
C LYS A 163 -33.43 -12.28 -6.68
N ASP A 164 -32.27 -11.78 -6.25
CA ASP A 164 -31.63 -12.14 -4.99
C ASP A 164 -30.87 -10.93 -4.40
N PRO A 165 -31.51 -10.17 -3.50
CA PRO A 165 -30.88 -9.03 -2.84
C PRO A 165 -29.59 -9.37 -2.10
N ARG A 166 -29.43 -10.61 -1.60
CA ARG A 166 -28.20 -11.01 -0.89
C ARG A 166 -27.07 -11.28 -1.86
N ALA A 167 -27.33 -11.97 -2.98
CA ALA A 167 -26.34 -12.15 -4.03
C ALA A 167 -25.93 -10.82 -4.66
N TYR A 168 -26.89 -9.91 -4.86
CA TYR A 168 -26.63 -8.54 -5.29
C TYR A 168 -25.63 -7.82 -4.38
N MET A 169 -25.87 -7.76 -3.07
CA MET A 169 -24.95 -7.08 -2.15
C MET A 169 -23.55 -7.69 -2.13
N ARG A 170 -23.45 -9.03 -2.25
CA ARG A 170 -22.14 -9.71 -2.38
C ARG A 170 -21.42 -9.30 -3.66
N LYS A 171 -22.15 -9.25 -4.77
CA LYS A 171 -21.62 -8.89 -6.08
C LYS A 171 -21.19 -7.42 -6.12
N ILE A 172 -22.01 -6.49 -5.62
CA ILE A 172 -21.63 -5.09 -5.41
C ILE A 172 -20.33 -4.98 -4.60
N ALA A 173 -20.19 -5.71 -3.49
CA ALA A 173 -18.96 -5.64 -2.70
C ALA A 173 -17.71 -6.16 -3.45
N ILE A 174 -17.88 -7.12 -4.37
CA ILE A 174 -16.81 -7.62 -5.24
C ILE A 174 -16.48 -6.58 -6.31
N ASP A 175 -17.48 -6.08 -7.01
CA ASP A 175 -17.33 -5.13 -8.11
C ASP A 175 -16.78 -3.79 -7.60
N MET A 176 -17.17 -3.38 -6.40
CA MET A 176 -16.59 -2.22 -5.72
C MET A 176 -15.07 -2.39 -5.54
N ARG A 177 -14.61 -3.54 -5.04
CA ARG A 177 -13.17 -3.79 -4.91
C ARG A 177 -12.44 -3.83 -6.25
N LYS A 178 -13.15 -4.23 -7.30
CA LYS A 178 -12.63 -4.37 -8.66
C LYS A 178 -12.52 -3.03 -9.38
N TYR A 179 -13.56 -2.19 -9.33
CA TYR A 179 -13.66 -0.96 -10.12
C TYR A 179 -13.34 0.33 -9.36
N ARG A 180 -13.39 0.33 -8.02
CA ARG A 180 -13.15 1.55 -7.23
C ARG A 180 -11.83 2.23 -7.55
N GLN A 181 -10.75 1.45 -7.66
CA GLN A 181 -9.45 2.00 -8.02
C GLN A 181 -9.47 2.67 -9.39
N ILE A 182 -10.23 2.13 -10.35
CA ILE A 182 -10.35 2.71 -11.70
C ILE A 182 -11.10 4.03 -11.62
N MET A 183 -12.23 4.06 -10.92
CA MET A 183 -13.03 5.27 -10.73
C MET A 183 -12.20 6.41 -10.14
N GLU A 184 -11.52 6.16 -9.02
CA GLU A 184 -10.65 7.16 -8.36
C GLU A 184 -9.48 7.59 -9.26
N THR A 185 -8.94 6.67 -10.06
CA THR A 185 -7.82 6.94 -10.95
C THR A 185 -8.25 7.67 -12.23
N GLU A 186 -9.49 7.52 -12.69
CA GLU A 186 -9.96 8.12 -13.94
C GLU A 186 -10.00 9.65 -13.85
N GLU A 187 -10.28 10.19 -12.68
CA GLU A 187 -10.28 11.64 -12.42
C GLU A 187 -8.86 12.22 -12.37
N THR A 188 -7.91 11.49 -11.78
CA THR A 188 -6.56 12.00 -11.48
C THR A 188 -5.50 11.59 -12.50
N ASN A 189 -5.71 10.45 -13.15
CA ASN A 189 -4.79 9.85 -14.12
C ASN A 189 -5.53 8.93 -15.12
N PRO A 190 -6.19 9.49 -16.14
CA PRO A 190 -6.97 8.71 -17.09
C PRO A 190 -6.15 7.65 -17.85
N ALA A 191 -4.86 7.90 -18.09
CA ALA A 191 -3.98 6.92 -18.74
C ALA A 191 -3.82 5.64 -17.89
N LEU A 192 -3.66 5.77 -16.57
CA LEU A 192 -3.60 4.61 -15.69
C LEU A 192 -4.96 3.92 -15.56
N ALA A 193 -6.06 4.67 -15.54
CA ALA A 193 -7.41 4.10 -15.48
C ALA A 193 -7.66 3.17 -16.69
N GLU A 194 -7.29 3.58 -17.90
CA GLU A 194 -7.41 2.74 -19.10
C GLU A 194 -6.58 1.46 -19.01
N VAL A 195 -5.36 1.54 -18.48
CA VAL A 195 -4.51 0.34 -18.27
C VAL A 195 -5.13 -0.59 -17.22
N LEU A 196 -5.74 -0.06 -16.16
CA LEU A 196 -6.46 -0.85 -15.16
C LEU A 196 -7.72 -1.51 -15.72
N LYS A 197 -8.48 -0.83 -16.61
CA LYS A 197 -9.62 -1.43 -17.33
C LYS A 197 -9.18 -2.65 -18.15
N LYS A 198 -8.03 -2.54 -18.86
CA LYS A 198 -7.44 -3.67 -19.60
C LYS A 198 -7.02 -4.81 -18.68
N ASP A 199 -6.36 -4.50 -17.56
CA ASP A 199 -5.94 -5.49 -16.56
C ASP A 199 -7.13 -6.33 -16.06
N ILE A 200 -8.25 -5.68 -15.77
CA ILE A 200 -9.49 -6.35 -15.39
C ILE A 200 -9.96 -7.34 -16.46
N LYS A 201 -10.06 -6.89 -17.71
CA LYS A 201 -10.57 -7.72 -18.81
C LYS A 201 -9.69 -8.93 -19.05
N LEU A 202 -8.37 -8.76 -19.01
CA LEU A 202 -7.41 -9.86 -19.12
C LEU A 202 -7.51 -10.85 -17.95
N ASN A 203 -7.72 -10.36 -16.73
CA ASN A 203 -7.92 -11.23 -15.57
C ASN A 203 -9.22 -12.05 -15.68
N ASP A 204 -10.30 -11.44 -16.17
CA ASP A 204 -11.57 -12.15 -16.41
C ASP A 204 -11.39 -13.23 -17.49
N GLN A 205 -10.76 -12.88 -18.63
CA GLN A 205 -10.44 -13.83 -19.71
C GLN A 205 -9.56 -14.97 -19.22
N ARG A 206 -8.51 -14.68 -18.43
CA ARG A 206 -7.65 -15.72 -17.83
C ARG A 206 -8.48 -16.68 -16.98
N ASN A 207 -9.37 -16.16 -16.13
CA ASN A 207 -10.19 -16.99 -15.26
C ASN A 207 -11.14 -17.88 -16.07
N GLU A 208 -11.78 -17.35 -17.11
CA GLU A 208 -12.62 -18.13 -18.03
C GLU A 208 -11.84 -19.24 -18.74
N LEU A 209 -10.63 -18.93 -19.23
CA LEU A 209 -9.75 -19.91 -19.87
C LEU A 209 -9.28 -20.98 -18.88
N LEU A 210 -9.00 -20.62 -17.62
CA LEU A 210 -8.66 -21.60 -16.58
C LEU A 210 -9.83 -22.55 -16.30
N GLU A 211 -11.07 -22.05 -16.25
CA GLU A 211 -12.25 -22.90 -16.11
C GLU A 211 -12.45 -23.81 -17.32
N LYS A 212 -12.27 -23.30 -18.55
CA LYS A 212 -12.29 -24.12 -19.78
C LYS A 212 -11.21 -25.20 -19.75
N PHE A 213 -10.00 -24.87 -19.30
CA PHE A 213 -8.90 -25.81 -19.20
C PHE A 213 -9.19 -26.94 -18.20
N ARG A 214 -9.80 -26.60 -17.05
CA ARG A 214 -10.18 -27.57 -16.00
C ARG A 214 -11.28 -28.51 -16.44
N THR A 215 -12.20 -28.03 -17.27
CA THR A 215 -13.38 -28.78 -17.74
C THR A 215 -13.16 -29.52 -19.05
N ALA A 216 -12.07 -29.23 -19.77
CA ALA A 216 -11.71 -29.91 -21.02
C ALA A 216 -11.33 -31.38 -20.78
N ASN A 217 -11.94 -32.27 -21.55
CA ASN A 217 -11.69 -33.72 -21.48
C ASN A 217 -10.69 -34.21 -22.54
N ASP A 218 -10.41 -33.41 -23.57
CA ASP A 218 -9.52 -33.74 -24.69
C ASP A 218 -8.18 -32.98 -24.59
N ASP A 219 -7.08 -33.67 -24.86
CA ASP A 219 -5.73 -33.12 -24.81
C ASP A 219 -5.50 -32.05 -25.88
N LYS A 220 -6.13 -32.18 -27.06
CA LYS A 220 -6.05 -31.17 -28.11
C LYS A 220 -6.72 -29.86 -27.67
N GLN A 221 -7.87 -29.94 -27.02
CA GLN A 221 -8.55 -28.76 -26.46
C GLN A 221 -7.72 -28.10 -25.35
N LYS A 222 -7.10 -28.91 -24.48
CA LYS A 222 -6.21 -28.40 -23.43
C LYS A 222 -5.01 -27.64 -23.99
N GLU A 223 -4.37 -28.14 -25.05
CA GLU A 223 -3.24 -27.44 -25.66
C GLU A 223 -3.67 -26.14 -26.36
N THR A 224 -4.85 -26.09 -26.99
CA THR A 224 -5.41 -24.82 -27.52
C THR A 224 -5.64 -23.80 -26.41
N VAL A 225 -6.32 -24.18 -25.33
CA VAL A 225 -6.62 -23.28 -24.20
C VAL A 225 -5.33 -22.82 -23.51
N LYS A 226 -4.30 -23.68 -23.45
CA LYS A 226 -2.98 -23.34 -22.91
C LYS A 226 -2.24 -22.32 -23.78
N ALA A 227 -2.36 -22.41 -25.11
CA ALA A 227 -1.81 -21.40 -26.01
C ALA A 227 -2.52 -20.05 -25.83
N GLU A 228 -3.84 -20.03 -25.72
CA GLU A 228 -4.63 -18.82 -25.43
C GLU A 228 -4.26 -18.23 -24.06
N LEU A 229 -4.12 -19.06 -23.02
CA LEU A 229 -3.66 -18.63 -21.70
C LEU A 229 -2.28 -17.97 -21.76
N ARG A 230 -1.36 -18.51 -22.57
CA ARG A 230 -0.02 -17.94 -22.74
C ARG A 230 -0.09 -16.53 -23.34
N ASP A 231 -0.95 -16.32 -24.33
CA ASP A 231 -1.16 -14.99 -24.94
C ASP A 231 -1.74 -13.99 -23.92
N VAL A 232 -2.80 -14.38 -23.20
CA VAL A 232 -3.40 -13.54 -22.15
C VAL A 232 -2.40 -13.20 -21.05
N MET A 233 -1.54 -14.15 -20.66
CA MET A 233 -0.49 -13.91 -19.67
C MET A 233 0.60 -12.97 -20.19
N SER A 234 0.97 -13.05 -21.48
CA SER A 234 1.89 -12.10 -22.11
C SER A 234 1.32 -10.68 -22.09
N GLN A 235 0.07 -10.52 -22.51
CA GLN A 235 -0.60 -9.22 -22.48
C GLN A 235 -0.76 -8.69 -21.04
N THR A 236 -1.00 -9.57 -20.06
CA THR A 236 -1.05 -9.18 -18.65
C THR A 236 0.31 -8.65 -18.17
N PHE A 237 1.42 -9.25 -18.63
CA PHE A 237 2.76 -8.77 -18.31
C PHE A 237 3.00 -7.38 -18.91
N ASP A 238 2.61 -7.15 -20.17
CA ASP A 238 2.71 -5.84 -20.81
C ASP A 238 1.91 -4.78 -20.05
N VAL A 239 0.70 -5.11 -19.62
CA VAL A 239 -0.14 -4.24 -18.78
C VAL A 239 0.53 -3.96 -17.43
N LYS A 240 1.11 -4.96 -16.77
CA LYS A 240 1.88 -4.76 -15.52
C LYS A 240 3.05 -3.80 -15.75
N LEU A 241 3.78 -3.93 -16.85
CA LEU A 241 4.89 -3.05 -17.20
C LEU A 241 4.40 -1.61 -17.45
N GLN A 242 3.31 -1.44 -18.21
CA GLN A 242 2.68 -0.14 -18.44
C GLN A 242 2.23 0.52 -17.13
N LYS A 243 1.63 -0.23 -16.20
CA LYS A 243 1.26 0.28 -14.86
C LYS A 243 2.49 0.79 -14.11
N LYS A 244 3.59 0.04 -14.11
CA LYS A 244 4.84 0.45 -13.46
C LYS A 244 5.42 1.70 -14.10
N GLN A 245 5.46 1.77 -15.43
CA GLN A 245 5.96 2.94 -16.15
C GLN A 245 5.15 4.20 -15.84
N ILE A 246 3.82 4.14 -15.90
CA ILE A 246 2.97 5.31 -15.62
C ILE A 246 3.15 5.78 -14.17
N LYS A 247 3.21 4.84 -13.22
CA LYS A 247 3.49 5.18 -11.82
C LYS A 247 4.85 5.86 -11.65
N TYR A 248 5.87 5.35 -12.33
CA TYR A 248 7.22 5.94 -12.31
C TYR A 248 7.21 7.39 -12.85
N GLU A 249 6.60 7.63 -14.01
CA GLU A 249 6.50 8.98 -14.59
C GLU A 249 5.74 9.96 -13.68
N ASN A 250 4.67 9.51 -13.04
CA ASN A 250 3.93 10.34 -12.09
C ASN A 250 4.75 10.68 -10.84
N LEU A 251 5.48 9.71 -10.30
CA LEU A 251 6.37 9.95 -9.17
C LEU A 251 7.47 10.95 -9.53
N LYS A 252 8.03 10.84 -10.74
CA LYS A 252 9.01 11.81 -11.25
C LYS A 252 8.43 13.22 -11.31
N LYS A 253 7.24 13.39 -11.89
CA LYS A 253 6.55 14.70 -11.92
C LYS A 253 6.29 15.24 -10.52
N ARG A 254 5.85 14.39 -9.60
CA ARG A 254 5.59 14.81 -8.21
C ARG A 254 6.86 15.25 -7.50
N LEU A 255 7.98 14.59 -7.73
CA LEU A 255 9.28 15.01 -7.21
C LEU A 255 9.69 16.38 -7.76
N GLU A 256 9.49 16.63 -9.06
CA GLU A 256 9.77 17.93 -9.67
C GLU A 256 8.89 19.06 -9.08
N GLU A 257 7.60 18.80 -8.82
CA GLU A 257 6.72 19.75 -8.15
C GLU A 257 7.14 20.03 -6.70
N LEU A 258 7.46 18.97 -5.94
CA LEU A 258 7.91 19.10 -4.57
C LEU A 258 9.23 19.87 -4.49
N GLN A 259 10.15 19.63 -5.41
CA GLN A 259 11.40 20.39 -5.49
C GLN A 259 11.12 21.88 -5.70
N LYS A 260 10.24 22.24 -6.65
CA LYS A 260 9.84 23.63 -6.88
C LYS A 260 9.22 24.28 -5.64
N ASN A 261 8.39 23.55 -4.90
CA ASN A 261 7.79 24.06 -3.67
C ASN A 261 8.84 24.30 -2.59
N VAL A 262 9.81 23.39 -2.44
CA VAL A 262 10.93 23.56 -1.52
C VAL A 262 11.75 24.79 -1.88
N ASP A 263 12.08 24.99 -3.15
CA ASP A 263 12.83 26.15 -3.62
C ASP A 263 12.06 27.46 -3.39
N LYS A 264 10.73 27.44 -3.59
CA LYS A 264 9.85 28.58 -3.29
C LYS A 264 9.86 28.91 -1.80
N SER A 265 9.68 27.91 -0.93
CA SER A 265 9.72 28.12 0.52
C SER A 265 11.09 28.58 1.02
N GLN A 266 12.19 28.12 0.39
CA GLN A 266 13.53 28.63 0.69
C GLN A 266 13.65 30.12 0.34
N THR A 267 13.15 30.52 -0.83
CA THR A 267 13.15 31.93 -1.27
C THR A 267 12.27 32.80 -0.34
N GLU A 268 11.09 32.33 0.02
CA GLU A 268 10.20 33.00 0.99
C GLU A 268 10.91 33.17 2.35
N LEU A 269 11.61 32.15 2.82
CA LEU A 269 12.37 32.19 4.07
C LEU A 269 13.56 33.17 4.01
N GLU A 270 14.27 33.24 2.89
CA GLU A 270 15.31 34.25 2.68
C GLU A 270 14.72 35.66 2.67
N ASN A 271 13.57 35.86 2.01
CA ASN A 271 12.86 37.14 2.03
C ASN A 271 12.44 37.53 3.45
N PHE A 272 11.89 36.60 4.25
CA PHE A 272 11.55 36.84 5.65
C PHE A 272 12.78 37.20 6.49
N LYS A 273 13.92 36.55 6.28
CA LYS A 273 15.17 36.88 6.96
C LYS A 273 15.66 38.28 6.60
N ASN A 274 15.61 38.64 5.32
CA ASN A 274 16.11 39.94 4.83
C ASN A 274 15.18 41.10 5.20
N ASN A 275 13.88 40.85 5.37
CA ASN A 275 12.88 41.85 5.69
C ASN A 275 12.41 41.80 7.15
N LYS A 276 13.16 41.12 8.04
CA LYS A 276 12.76 40.86 9.42
C LYS A 276 12.34 42.15 10.16
N ASP A 277 13.16 43.18 10.14
CA ASP A 277 12.90 44.40 10.90
C ASP A 277 11.68 45.15 10.38
N ALA A 278 11.45 45.14 9.06
CA ALA A 278 10.26 45.74 8.44
C ALA A 278 8.99 44.98 8.86
N LEU A 279 9.02 43.64 8.83
CA LEU A 279 7.89 42.80 9.24
C LEU A 279 7.60 42.91 10.74
N VAL A 280 8.63 43.02 11.58
CA VAL A 280 8.46 43.26 13.02
C VAL A 280 7.81 44.62 13.26
N ASN A 281 8.21 45.66 12.53
CA ASN A 281 7.60 46.99 12.67
C ASN A 281 6.14 47.00 12.19
N GLU A 282 5.83 46.34 11.06
CA GLU A 282 4.46 46.17 10.57
C GLU A 282 3.58 45.44 11.60
N GLU A 283 4.09 44.36 12.18
CA GLU A 283 3.37 43.62 13.22
C GLU A 283 3.18 44.43 14.51
N LEU A 284 4.19 45.22 14.91
CA LEU A 284 4.07 46.14 16.05
C LEU A 284 2.98 47.20 15.81
N GLU A 285 2.91 47.78 14.61
CA GLU A 285 1.86 48.74 14.25
C GLU A 285 0.47 48.08 14.25
N ASN A 286 0.35 46.84 13.79
CA ASN A 286 -0.90 46.07 13.81
C ASN A 286 -1.38 45.79 15.25
N ILE A 287 -0.47 45.42 16.16
CA ILE A 287 -0.80 45.15 17.57
C ILE A 287 -1.19 46.43 18.31
N ILE A 288 -0.51 47.55 18.03
CA ILE A 288 -0.78 48.84 18.69
C ILE A 288 -2.06 49.50 18.13
N SER A 289 -2.47 49.12 16.91
CA SER A 289 -3.68 49.67 16.29
C SER A 289 -4.96 49.26 17.04
N PRO A 290 -5.88 50.20 17.36
CA PRO A 290 -7.06 49.95 18.21
C PRO A 290 -8.05 48.90 17.72
N SER A 291 -7.91 48.40 16.48
CA SER A 291 -8.78 47.41 15.84
C SER A 291 -8.16 46.01 15.69
N GLY A 292 -6.99 45.75 16.28
CA GLY A 292 -6.19 44.54 16.02
C GLY A 292 -6.87 43.22 16.39
N GLN A 293 -7.50 42.56 15.42
CA GLN A 293 -7.68 41.11 15.43
C GLN A 293 -6.37 40.46 14.97
N PHE A 294 -5.77 39.72 15.89
CA PHE A 294 -4.57 38.93 15.65
C PHE A 294 -4.89 37.77 14.70
N ASN A 295 -4.19 37.68 13.55
CA ASN A 295 -4.39 36.61 12.57
C ASN A 295 -3.06 35.86 12.35
N TRP A 296 -3.04 34.55 12.63
CA TRP A 296 -1.86 33.68 12.58
C TRP A 296 -1.70 32.90 11.26
N ASP A 297 -2.62 33.09 10.32
CA ASP A 297 -2.70 32.28 9.10
C ASP A 297 -1.61 32.59 8.06
#